data_AF-A0ABC8J525-F1
#
_entry.id   AF-A0ABC8J525-F1
#
_cell.length_a   1.000
_cell.length_b   1.000
_cell.length_c   1.000
_cell.angle_alpha   90.00
_cell.angle_beta   90.00
_cell.angle_gamma   90.00
#
_symmetry.space_group_name_H-M   'P 1'
#
loop_
_entity.id
_entity.type
_entity.pdbx_description
1 polymer ?
#
loop_
_entity_poly.entity_id
_entity_poly.type
_entity_poly.pdbx_seq_one_letter_code
_entity_poly.pdbx_strand_id
1 'polypeptide(L)'
;MPIDTCSPDLQLRIPISKFQNWFYYHWLSTSSVNLTMSSSSSSSRQEARRHVYGVPTKCWCGQPLDTWVSETKENPGRRFYRCRIALQHKTESHLFKWIEEALLDEIRIVDAKHMDLLNDFQALTIKTQAQLDSQRNWIGSRDEQLKKEMLQMTTSIDEATKKMT
;
A
#
# COMPACT_ATOMS: atom_id res chain seq x y z
N MET A 1 27.75 47.19 18.69
CA MET A 1 26.56 46.83 19.47
C MET A 1 25.36 47.56 18.88
N PRO A 2 24.14 46.99 18.88
CA PRO A 2 23.78 45.56 19.06
C PRO A 2 24.39 44.69 17.93
N ILE A 3 24.09 43.41 17.65
CA ILE A 3 23.60 42.27 18.46
C ILE A 3 22.16 42.31 19.05
N ASP A 4 21.16 42.00 18.22
CA ASP A 4 19.85 41.42 18.59
C ASP A 4 19.59 40.28 17.58
N THR A 5 19.51 38.96 17.82
CA THR A 5 18.90 38.04 18.82
C THR A 5 17.37 37.89 18.77
N CYS A 6 16.94 36.63 18.63
CA CYS A 6 15.58 36.06 18.65
C CYS A 6 14.64 36.40 17.47
N SER A 7 13.80 35.49 16.96
CA SER A 7 13.53 34.09 17.39
C SER A 7 13.11 33.20 16.20
N PRO A 8 13.46 31.90 16.18
CA PRO A 8 12.89 30.93 15.27
C PRO A 8 11.67 30.23 15.90
N ASP A 9 10.51 30.23 15.21
CA ASP A 9 9.59 29.08 15.22
C ASP A 9 8.39 29.30 14.27
N LEU A 10 8.39 28.61 13.14
CA LEU A 10 7.15 28.21 12.45
C LEU A 10 7.26 26.71 12.14
N GLN A 11 7.20 25.88 13.19
CA GLN A 11 6.91 24.46 13.01
C GLN A 11 5.47 24.28 12.51
N LEU A 12 5.31 24.33 11.18
CA LEU A 12 4.14 23.81 10.48
C LEU A 12 4.12 22.28 10.61
N ARG A 13 3.78 21.78 11.81
CA ARG A 13 3.38 20.39 12.03
C ARG A 13 2.01 20.16 11.37
N ILE A 14 2.04 19.95 10.07
CA ILE A 14 0.88 19.41 9.34
C ILE A 14 0.74 17.94 9.78
N PRO A 15 -0.38 17.53 10.40
CA PRO A 15 -0.58 16.14 10.77
C PRO A 15 -0.66 15.27 9.52
N ILE A 16 0.00 14.10 9.55
CA ILE A 16 0.19 13.19 8.41
C ILE A 16 -1.16 12.81 7.75
N SER A 17 -2.23 12.72 8.54
CA SER A 17 -3.61 12.46 8.08
C SER A 17 -4.15 13.50 7.08
N LYS A 18 -3.63 14.73 7.06
CA LYS A 18 -4.04 15.76 6.08
C LYS A 18 -3.31 15.64 4.74
N PHE A 19 -2.11 15.06 4.71
CA PHE A 19 -1.40 14.81 3.45
C PHE A 19 -2.05 13.68 2.64
N GLN A 20 -2.44 12.59 3.30
CA GLN A 20 -3.09 11.45 2.62
C GLN A 20 -4.44 11.84 2.01
N ASN A 21 -5.27 12.60 2.73
CA ASN A 21 -6.57 13.05 2.21
C ASN A 21 -6.45 13.98 0.98
N TRP A 22 -5.45 14.88 0.92
CA TRP A 22 -5.34 15.82 -0.21
C TRP A 22 -5.02 15.12 -1.54
N PHE A 23 -4.14 14.11 -1.51
CA PHE A 23 -3.87 13.27 -2.69
C PHE A 23 -5.09 12.43 -3.10
N TYR A 24 -5.84 11.89 -2.13
CA TYR A 24 -7.01 11.04 -2.38
C TYR A 24 -8.16 11.79 -3.08
N TYR A 25 -8.50 13.00 -2.60
CA TYR A 25 -9.63 13.77 -3.17
C TYR A 25 -9.33 14.42 -4.53
N HIS A 26 -8.07 14.73 -4.85
CA HIS A 26 -7.73 15.36 -6.15
C HIS A 26 -7.65 14.35 -7.31
N TRP A 27 -7.31 13.08 -7.04
CA TRP A 27 -7.18 12.03 -8.07
C TRP A 27 -8.51 11.38 -8.46
N LEU A 28 -9.42 11.17 -7.48
CA LEU A 28 -10.73 10.56 -7.73
C LEU A 28 -11.64 11.39 -8.66
N SER A 29 -11.39 12.70 -8.80
CA SER A 29 -12.15 13.56 -9.72
C SER A 29 -11.79 13.39 -11.21
N THR A 30 -10.74 12.63 -11.55
CA THR A 30 -10.28 12.41 -12.94
C THR A 30 -10.36 10.96 -13.41
N SER A 31 -10.68 10.00 -12.53
CA SER A 31 -10.65 8.57 -12.83
C SER A 31 -12.03 7.97 -13.12
N SER A 32 -12.58 8.29 -14.30
CA SER A 32 -13.63 7.48 -14.94
C SER A 32 -13.14 7.02 -16.31
N VAL A 33 -12.53 5.85 -16.36
CA VAL A 33 -12.15 5.16 -17.60
C VAL A 33 -12.64 3.72 -17.57
N ASN A 34 -13.51 3.37 -18.51
CA ASN A 34 -14.01 2.01 -18.66
C ASN A 34 -12.90 1.09 -19.19
N LEU A 35 -12.62 -0.01 -18.48
CA LEU A 35 -11.72 -1.07 -18.96
C LEU A 35 -12.44 -1.94 -20.00
N THR A 36 -12.26 -1.62 -21.28
CA THR A 36 -12.70 -2.49 -22.38
C THR A 36 -11.77 -3.70 -22.53
N MET A 37 -12.22 -4.86 -22.05
CA MET A 37 -11.57 -6.14 -22.33
C MET A 37 -11.78 -6.55 -23.80
N SER A 38 -10.76 -6.35 -24.65
CA SER A 38 -10.72 -6.91 -26.01
C SER A 38 -10.18 -8.34 -26.01
N SER A 39 -11.04 -9.32 -26.27
CA SER A 39 -10.63 -10.70 -26.53
C SER A 39 -10.01 -10.83 -27.93
N SER A 40 -8.78 -11.35 -28.04
CA SER A 40 -8.21 -11.74 -29.34
C SER A 40 -7.25 -12.92 -29.23
N SER A 41 -7.18 -13.68 -30.32
CA SER A 41 -6.69 -15.05 -30.43
C SER A 41 -5.18 -15.19 -30.52
N SER A 42 -4.65 -16.26 -29.90
CA SER A 42 -3.44 -17.07 -30.23
C SER A 42 -2.13 -16.44 -30.78
N SER A 43 -1.95 -15.12 -30.77
CA SER A 43 -0.66 -14.41 -30.97
C SER A 43 -0.08 -13.88 -29.65
N SER A 44 -0.81 -14.08 -28.55
CA SER A 44 -0.65 -13.39 -27.26
C SER A 44 0.74 -13.48 -26.62
N ARG A 45 1.51 -14.56 -26.86
CA ARG A 45 2.83 -14.73 -26.21
C ARG A 45 3.91 -13.78 -26.75
N GLN A 46 3.76 -13.25 -27.96
CA GLN A 46 4.68 -12.23 -28.49
C GLN A 46 4.20 -10.82 -28.13
N GLU A 47 2.90 -10.55 -28.23
CA GLU A 47 2.33 -9.24 -27.88
C GLU A 47 2.46 -8.91 -26.38
N ALA A 48 2.21 -9.89 -25.50
CA ALA A 48 2.40 -9.73 -24.05
C ALA A 48 3.88 -9.52 -23.64
N ARG A 49 4.85 -9.88 -24.51
CA ARG A 49 6.27 -9.56 -24.31
C ARG A 49 6.67 -8.18 -24.80
N ARG A 50 5.83 -7.54 -25.62
CA ARG A 50 6.06 -6.18 -26.14
C ARG A 50 5.53 -5.11 -25.19
N HIS A 51 4.41 -5.37 -24.52
CA HIS A 51 3.81 -4.44 -23.56
C HIS A 51 4.26 -4.75 -22.12
N VAL A 52 5.29 -4.04 -21.65
CA VAL A 52 5.74 -4.10 -20.25
C VAL A 52 4.97 -3.06 -19.44
N TYR A 53 4.30 -3.50 -18.38
CA TYR A 53 3.66 -2.63 -17.39
C TYR A 53 4.67 -2.23 -16.30
N GLY A 54 4.67 -0.97 -15.87
CA GLY A 54 5.66 -0.42 -14.93
C GLY A 54 6.93 0.09 -15.64
N VAL A 55 7.99 0.32 -14.86
CA VAL A 55 9.31 0.72 -15.37
C VAL A 55 10.05 -0.51 -15.92
N PRO A 56 10.31 -0.56 -17.24
CA PRO A 56 10.94 -1.72 -17.85
C PRO A 56 12.43 -1.75 -17.52
N THR A 57 12.97 -2.94 -17.17
CA THR A 57 14.39 -3.11 -16.80
C THR A 57 15.25 -3.71 -17.92
N LYS A 58 14.65 -4.51 -18.81
CA LYS A 58 15.29 -5.14 -19.98
C LYS A 58 14.31 -5.25 -21.14
N CYS A 59 14.82 -5.35 -22.36
CA CYS A 59 14.01 -5.72 -23.52
C CYS A 59 13.75 -7.24 -23.52
N TRP A 60 12.68 -7.67 -24.20
CA TRP A 60 12.38 -9.10 -24.41
C TRP A 60 13.50 -9.89 -25.14
N CYS A 61 14.43 -9.21 -25.82
CA CYS A 61 15.63 -9.82 -26.42
C CYS A 61 16.82 -9.94 -25.44
N GLY A 62 16.62 -9.67 -24.15
CA GLY A 62 17.63 -9.77 -23.09
C GLY A 62 18.57 -8.57 -22.96
N GLN A 63 18.65 -7.72 -23.99
CA GLN A 63 19.49 -6.51 -23.99
C GLN A 63 18.97 -5.43 -23.03
N PRO A 64 19.87 -4.58 -22.47
CA PRO A 64 19.50 -3.46 -21.62
C PRO A 64 18.74 -2.38 -22.40
N LEU A 65 18.10 -1.50 -21.63
CA LEU A 65 17.42 -0.32 -22.13
C LEU A 65 18.27 0.91 -21.83
N ASP A 66 18.30 1.84 -22.77
CA ASP A 66 18.89 3.17 -22.59
C ASP A 66 17.75 4.22 -22.60
N THR A 67 17.98 5.35 -21.93
CA THR A 67 17.04 6.49 -21.93
C THR A 67 17.41 7.45 -23.05
N TRP A 68 16.41 7.80 -23.86
CA TRP A 68 16.53 8.69 -25.00
C TRP A 68 15.61 9.90 -24.84
N VAL A 69 15.95 10.98 -25.55
CA VAL A 69 15.12 12.17 -25.70
C VAL A 69 14.52 12.15 -27.11
N SER A 70 13.23 12.47 -27.22
CA SER A 70 12.53 12.57 -28.48
C SER A 70 12.81 13.90 -29.15
N GLU A 71 13.30 13.83 -30.39
CA GLU A 71 13.59 14.98 -31.26
C GLU A 71 12.44 15.23 -32.26
N THR A 72 11.35 14.48 -32.18
CA THR A 72 10.19 14.64 -33.08
C THR A 72 9.46 15.96 -32.83
N LYS A 73 8.85 16.52 -33.88
CA LYS A 73 8.09 17.78 -33.79
C LYS A 73 6.84 17.63 -32.91
N GLU A 74 6.30 16.42 -32.84
CA GLU A 74 5.08 16.07 -32.12
C GLU A 74 5.34 15.83 -30.62
N ASN A 75 6.53 15.36 -30.25
CA ASN A 75 6.92 15.07 -28.87
C ASN A 75 8.35 15.59 -28.57
N PRO A 76 8.64 16.89 -28.74
CA PRO A 76 9.99 17.42 -28.57
C PRO A 76 10.41 17.40 -27.10
N GLY A 77 11.63 16.93 -26.80
CA GLY A 77 12.20 16.88 -25.46
C GLY A 77 11.64 15.76 -24.54
N ARG A 78 10.58 15.06 -24.96
CA ARG A 78 9.93 14.00 -24.17
C ARG A 78 10.84 12.77 -24.06
N ARG A 79 10.92 12.13 -22.89
CA ARG A 79 11.88 11.04 -22.64
C ARG A 79 11.26 9.65 -22.71
N PHE A 80 11.99 8.69 -23.26
CA PHE A 80 11.55 7.29 -23.40
C PHE A 80 12.67 6.29 -23.11
N TYR A 81 12.29 5.09 -22.67
CA TYR A 81 13.15 3.92 -22.63
C TYR A 81 13.13 3.22 -23.98
N ARG A 82 14.30 2.82 -24.49
CA ARG A 82 14.43 2.00 -25.70
C ARG A 82 15.55 0.98 -25.58
N CYS A 83 15.34 -0.20 -26.15
CA CYS A 83 16.37 -1.24 -26.23
C CYS A 83 17.60 -0.75 -27.00
N ARG A 84 18.80 -1.00 -26.46
CA ARG A 84 20.09 -0.56 -27.02
C ARG A 84 20.31 -0.95 -28.48
N ILE A 85 19.94 -2.18 -28.85
CA ILE A 85 20.14 -2.70 -30.23
C ILE A 85 19.02 -2.33 -31.21
N ALA A 86 17.98 -1.61 -30.76
CA ALA A 86 16.78 -1.31 -31.57
C ALA A 86 17.01 -0.39 -32.78
N LEU A 87 18.16 0.27 -32.86
CA LEU A 87 18.58 1.06 -34.02
C LEU A 87 19.33 0.23 -35.06
N GLN A 88 19.94 -0.88 -34.62
CA GLN A 88 20.72 -1.81 -35.45
C GLN A 88 19.81 -2.82 -36.16
N HIS A 89 18.82 -3.36 -35.44
CA HIS A 89 17.88 -4.37 -35.94
C HIS A 89 16.52 -3.77 -36.32
N LYS A 90 16.49 -2.96 -37.39
CA LYS A 90 15.27 -2.23 -37.83
C LYS A 90 14.08 -3.14 -38.20
N THR A 91 14.32 -4.42 -38.46
CA THR A 91 13.29 -5.43 -38.78
C THR A 91 12.64 -6.04 -37.55
N GLU A 92 13.21 -5.86 -36.34
CA GLU A 92 12.70 -6.43 -35.10
C GLU A 92 12.03 -5.35 -34.20
N SER A 93 10.82 -5.64 -33.73
CA SER A 93 10.06 -4.74 -32.86
C SER A 93 10.53 -4.83 -31.40
N HIS A 94 11.62 -4.12 -31.09
CA HIS A 94 12.17 -4.03 -29.75
C HIS A 94 11.39 -3.04 -28.85
N LEU A 95 11.59 -3.15 -27.53
CA LEU A 95 10.91 -2.35 -26.53
C LEU A 95 11.14 -0.84 -26.72
N PHE A 96 10.03 -0.11 -26.71
CA PHE A 96 9.92 1.34 -26.60
C PHE A 96 8.81 1.66 -25.59
N LYS A 97 9.05 2.58 -24.63
CA LYS A 97 8.02 3.05 -23.68
C LYS A 97 8.35 4.45 -23.17
N TRP A 98 7.37 5.35 -23.11
CA TRP A 98 7.57 6.69 -22.55
C TRP A 98 7.82 6.64 -21.03
N ILE A 99 8.66 7.55 -20.52
CA ILE A 99 8.97 7.57 -19.08
C ILE A 99 7.75 7.93 -18.24
N GLU A 100 6.93 8.90 -18.64
CA GLU A 100 5.76 9.28 -17.83
C GLU A 100 4.75 8.13 -17.75
N GLU A 101 4.54 7.39 -18.84
CA GLU A 101 3.65 6.21 -18.86
C GLU A 101 4.16 5.10 -17.94
N ALA A 102 5.47 4.85 -17.95
CA ALA A 102 6.10 3.87 -17.06
C ALA A 102 5.99 4.27 -15.58
N LEU A 103 6.15 5.55 -15.25
CA LEU A 103 5.98 6.06 -13.89
C LEU A 103 4.50 6.04 -13.45
N LEU A 104 3.57 6.36 -14.34
CA LEU A 104 2.12 6.27 -14.07
C LEU A 104 1.67 4.83 -13.81
N ASP A 105 2.25 3.83 -14.50
CA ASP A 105 2.02 2.43 -14.19
C ASP A 105 2.51 2.08 -12.77
N GLU A 106 3.73 2.47 -12.39
CA GLU A 106 4.26 2.24 -11.04
C GLU A 106 3.39 2.88 -9.95
N ILE A 107 2.96 4.13 -10.16
CA ILE A 107 2.04 4.82 -9.24
C ILE A 107 0.75 4.02 -9.07
N ARG A 108 0.16 3.51 -10.15
CA ARG A 108 -1.03 2.63 -10.08
C ARG A 108 -0.78 1.32 -9.33
N ILE A 109 0.40 0.71 -9.48
CA ILE A 109 0.77 -0.52 -8.74
C ILE A 109 0.90 -0.22 -7.24
N VAL A 110 1.56 0.89 -6.89
CA VAL A 110 1.77 1.31 -5.50
C VAL A 110 0.45 1.64 -4.83
N ASP A 111 -0.44 2.36 -5.52
CA ASP A 111 -1.78 2.72 -5.02
C ASP A 111 -2.64 1.46 -4.76
N ALA A 112 -2.70 0.53 -5.72
CA ALA A 112 -3.41 -0.74 -5.54
C ALA A 112 -2.88 -1.53 -4.32
N LYS A 113 -1.56 -1.71 -4.21
CA LYS A 113 -0.94 -2.40 -3.07
C LYS A 113 -1.15 -1.66 -1.74
N HIS A 114 -1.18 -0.34 -1.75
CA HIS A 114 -1.46 0.46 -0.57
C HIS A 114 -2.91 0.25 -0.10
N MET A 115 -3.87 0.20 -1.02
CA MET A 115 -5.26 -0.13 -0.69
C MET A 115 -5.42 -1.55 -0.15
N ASP A 116 -4.75 -2.54 -0.74
CA ASP A 116 -4.72 -3.92 -0.24
C ASP A 116 -4.18 -3.97 1.22
N LEU A 117 -3.04 -3.32 1.47
CA LEU A 117 -2.43 -3.25 2.81
C LEU A 117 -3.33 -2.53 3.83
N LEU A 118 -4.07 -1.50 3.43
CA LEU A 118 -5.04 -0.83 4.32
C LEU A 118 -6.21 -1.76 4.67
N ASN A 119 -6.72 -2.52 3.71
CA ASN A 119 -7.80 -3.50 3.93
C ASN A 119 -7.34 -4.63 4.87
N ASP A 120 -6.15 -5.19 4.63
CA ASP A 120 -5.54 -6.21 5.49
C ASP A 120 -5.32 -5.69 6.92
N PHE A 121 -4.82 -4.46 7.07
CA PHE A 121 -4.62 -3.84 8.38
C PHE A 121 -5.95 -3.64 9.14
N GLN A 122 -7.02 -3.22 8.45
CA GLN A 122 -8.36 -3.11 9.05
C GLN A 122 -8.90 -4.48 9.47
N ALA A 123 -8.78 -5.49 8.62
CA ALA A 123 -9.22 -6.86 8.93
C ALA A 123 -8.45 -7.45 10.13
N LEU A 124 -7.14 -7.25 10.19
CA LEU A 124 -6.31 -7.62 11.34
C LEU A 124 -6.72 -6.88 12.61
N THR A 125 -6.97 -5.57 12.53
CA THR A 125 -7.42 -4.75 13.67
C THR A 125 -8.75 -5.26 14.24
N ILE A 126 -9.75 -5.51 13.38
CA ILE A 126 -11.06 -6.06 13.77
C ILE A 126 -10.90 -7.43 14.43
N LYS A 127 -10.10 -8.33 13.83
CA LYS A 127 -9.84 -9.67 14.36
C LYS A 127 -9.15 -9.62 15.73
N THR A 128 -8.14 -8.77 15.89
CA THR A 128 -7.43 -8.59 17.15
C THR A 128 -8.34 -8.02 18.23
N GLN A 129 -9.17 -7.02 17.89
CA GLN A 129 -10.15 -6.46 18.84
C GLN A 129 -11.14 -7.52 19.32
N ALA A 130 -11.74 -8.29 18.40
CA ALA A 130 -12.66 -9.38 18.75
C ALA A 130 -11.99 -10.46 19.62
N GLN A 131 -10.71 -10.76 19.40
CA GLN A 131 -9.95 -11.68 20.24
C GLN A 131 -9.71 -11.12 21.65
N LEU A 132 -9.33 -9.84 21.77
CA LEU A 132 -9.13 -9.17 23.06
C LEU A 132 -10.43 -9.06 23.86
N ASP A 133 -11.55 -8.77 23.21
CA ASP A 133 -12.86 -8.71 23.85
C ASP A 133 -13.33 -10.11 24.31
N SER A 134 -13.06 -11.14 23.50
CA SER A 134 -13.28 -12.54 23.93
C SER A 134 -12.44 -12.89 25.16
N GLN A 135 -11.14 -12.58 25.16
CA GLN A 135 -10.25 -12.82 26.31
C GLN A 135 -10.69 -12.04 27.56
N ARG A 136 -11.09 -10.78 27.42
CA ARG A 136 -11.65 -9.97 28.51
C ARG A 136 -12.90 -10.63 29.12
N ASN A 137 -13.81 -11.13 28.29
CA ASN A 137 -15.03 -11.81 28.75
C ASN A 137 -14.74 -13.16 29.44
N TRP A 138 -13.73 -13.90 28.97
CA TRP A 138 -13.24 -15.12 29.62
C TRP A 138 -12.62 -14.83 31.00
N ILE A 139 -11.79 -13.78 31.11
CA ILE A 139 -11.20 -13.36 32.38
C ILE A 139 -12.29 -12.93 33.36
N GLY A 140 -13.21 -12.03 32.95
CA GLY A 140 -14.30 -11.57 33.82
C GLY A 140 -15.21 -12.71 34.30
N SER A 141 -15.49 -13.70 33.45
CA SER A 141 -16.23 -14.91 33.83
C SER A 141 -15.48 -15.74 34.87
N ARG A 142 -14.15 -15.88 34.73
CA ARG A 142 -13.30 -16.63 35.67
C ARG A 142 -13.18 -15.91 37.01
N ASP A 143 -13.01 -14.59 37.02
CA ASP A 143 -12.95 -13.78 38.24
C ASP A 143 -14.25 -13.89 39.04
N GLU A 144 -15.40 -13.89 38.36
CA GLU A 144 -16.71 -14.04 38.99
C GLU A 144 -16.95 -15.46 39.55
N GLN A 145 -16.42 -16.49 38.87
CA GLN A 145 -16.41 -17.85 39.41
C GLN A 145 -15.53 -17.94 40.67
N LEU A 146 -14.30 -17.42 40.62
CA LEU A 146 -13.35 -17.44 41.74
C LEU A 146 -13.90 -16.70 42.97
N LYS A 147 -14.60 -15.57 42.79
CA LYS A 147 -15.28 -14.86 43.88
C LYS A 147 -16.36 -15.73 44.56
N LYS A 148 -17.14 -16.48 43.79
CA LYS A 148 -18.20 -17.38 44.32
C LYS A 148 -17.59 -18.56 45.08
N GLU A 149 -16.55 -19.17 44.53
CA GLU A 149 -15.79 -20.25 45.17
C GLU A 149 -15.13 -19.78 46.48
N MET A 150 -14.52 -18.58 46.48
CA MET A 150 -14.00 -17.96 47.70
C MET A 150 -15.10 -17.69 48.74
N LEU A 151 -16.24 -17.13 48.33
CA LEU A 151 -17.34 -16.81 49.25
C LEU A 151 -17.89 -18.06 49.94
N GLN A 152 -18.13 -19.13 49.17
CA GLN A 152 -18.56 -20.44 49.70
C GLN A 152 -17.54 -21.05 50.68
N MET A 153 -16.25 -20.89 50.38
CA MET A 153 -15.17 -21.35 51.25
C MET A 153 -15.14 -20.56 52.56
N THR A 154 -15.28 -19.22 52.54
CA THR A 154 -15.39 -18.43 53.78
C THR A 154 -16.60 -18.82 54.62
N THR A 155 -17.80 -18.98 54.04
CA THR A 155 -18.98 -19.40 54.81
C THR A 155 -18.81 -20.79 55.42
N SER A 156 -18.11 -21.70 54.74
CA SER A 156 -17.79 -23.04 55.26
C SER A 156 -16.80 -22.99 56.43
N ILE A 157 -15.84 -22.06 56.40
CA ILE A 157 -14.89 -21.81 57.51
C ILE A 157 -15.63 -21.22 58.72
N ASP A 158 -16.53 -20.26 58.51
CA ASP A 158 -17.34 -19.65 59.57
C ASP A 158 -18.28 -20.67 60.24
N GLU A 159 -18.87 -21.58 59.46
CA GLU A 159 -19.67 -22.69 60.00
C GLU A 159 -18.84 -23.73 60.76
N ALA A 160 -17.63 -24.04 60.29
CA ALA A 160 -16.74 -24.99 60.95
C ALA A 160 -16.21 -24.44 62.28
N THR A 161 -15.77 -23.18 62.30
CA THR A 161 -15.28 -22.51 63.52
C THR A 161 -16.39 -22.38 64.57
N LYS A 162 -17.62 -22.03 64.17
CA LYS A 162 -18.78 -21.99 65.08
C LYS A 162 -19.14 -23.34 65.71
N LYS A 163 -18.77 -24.47 65.10
CA LYS A 163 -18.97 -25.82 65.66
C LYS A 163 -17.85 -26.23 66.64
N MET A 164 -16.77 -25.45 66.74
CA MET A 164 -15.61 -25.72 67.61
C MET A 164 -15.60 -24.87 68.90
N THR A 165 -16.44 -23.83 68.96
CA THR A 165 -16.68 -22.96 70.13
C THR A 165 -17.98 -23.32 70.85
#